data_AF-X1A994-F1
#
_entry.id   AF-X1A994-F1
#
_cell.length_a   1.000
_cell.length_b   1.000
_cell.length_c   1.000
_cell.angle_alpha   90.00
_cell.angle_beta   90.00
_cell.angle_gamma   90.00
#
_symmetry.space_group_name_H-M   'P 1'
#
loop_
_entity.id
_entity.type
_entity.pdbx_description
1 polymer ?
#
loop_
_entity_poly.entity_id
_entity_poly.type
_entity_poly.pdbx_seq_one_letter_code
_entity_poly.pdbx_strand_id
1 'polypeptide(L)'
;MSAMFHDSKIVFDCDGVLLDFVTAFNGFVEVNGGKYSTDPPEYSFDWCENPDRIKSLLNDYLQEKVNAPIMDETLPRFMEKLMENNHIYIITNYPFERARVNNLISVGIFPKRHYHEIYCCKSEKEKLNVLKDISPDYYFEDCPKFIEKVC
;
A
#
# COMPACT_ATOMS: atom_id res chain seq x y z
N MET A 1 10.96 18.08 32.43
CA MET A 1 10.33 16.75 32.28
C MET A 1 10.38 16.42 30.80
N SER A 2 11.24 15.49 30.39
CA SER A 2 11.19 14.97 29.03
C SER A 2 9.96 14.07 28.95
N ALA A 3 9.00 14.40 28.08
CA ALA A 3 7.99 13.42 27.72
C ALA A 3 8.74 12.19 27.20
N MET A 4 8.52 11.02 27.81
CA MET A 4 8.95 9.77 27.21
C MET A 4 8.13 9.64 25.93
N PHE A 5 8.69 10.02 24.79
CA PHE A 5 8.11 9.66 23.51
C PHE A 5 8.09 8.13 23.46
N HIS A 6 6.89 7.56 23.42
CA HIS A 6 6.72 6.13 23.22
C HIS A 6 7.20 5.78 21.83
N ASP A 7 8.24 4.95 21.77
CA ASP A 7 8.74 4.35 20.53
C ASP A 7 7.69 3.36 20.01
N SER A 8 6.72 3.89 19.27
CA SER A 8 5.56 3.13 18.82
C SER A 8 5.91 2.38 17.54
N LYS A 9 5.36 1.19 17.38
CA LYS A 9 5.42 0.42 16.15
C LYS A 9 4.23 0.81 15.27
N ILE A 10 4.49 1.43 14.14
CA ILE A 10 3.47 1.88 13.20
C ILE A 10 3.62 1.08 11.92
N VAL A 11 2.54 0.44 11.49
CA VAL A 11 2.50 -0.28 10.21
C VAL A 11 1.62 0.48 9.23
N PHE A 12 2.12 0.65 8.00
CA PHE A 12 1.35 1.18 6.87
C PHE A 12 1.16 0.10 5.82
N ASP A 13 -0.05 -0.03 5.28
CA ASP A 13 -0.21 -0.60 3.96
C ASP A 13 0.44 0.30 2.90
N CYS A 14 0.76 -0.26 1.73
CA CYS A 14 1.38 0.47 0.65
C CYS A 14 0.34 1.14 -0.27
N ASP A 15 -0.61 0.37 -0.78
CA ASP A 15 -1.55 0.82 -1.80
C ASP A 15 -2.78 1.46 -1.16
N GLY A 16 -3.26 2.57 -1.70
CA GLY A 16 -4.37 3.31 -1.11
C GLY A 16 -4.03 4.03 0.20
N VAL A 17 -2.81 3.86 0.73
CA VAL A 17 -2.30 4.55 1.93
C VAL A 17 -1.09 5.41 1.60
N LEU A 18 0.00 4.82 1.08
CA LEU A 18 1.22 5.54 0.72
C LEU A 18 1.30 5.84 -0.78
N LEU A 19 0.75 4.95 -1.59
CA LEU A 19 0.71 5.04 -3.04
C LEU A 19 -0.73 5.16 -3.53
N ASP A 20 -0.96 6.05 -4.49
CA ASP A 20 -2.24 6.19 -5.16
C ASP A 20 -2.37 5.12 -6.26
N PHE A 21 -2.70 3.91 -5.81
CA PHE A 21 -2.95 2.76 -6.67
C PHE A 21 -4.14 3.00 -7.60
N VAL A 22 -5.20 3.66 -7.11
CA VAL A 22 -6.44 3.87 -7.85
C VAL A 22 -6.19 4.71 -9.08
N THR A 23 -5.51 5.85 -8.93
CA THR A 23 -5.15 6.71 -10.07
C THR A 23 -4.28 5.97 -11.09
N ALA A 24 -3.25 5.24 -10.61
CA ALA A 24 -2.36 4.50 -11.49
C ALA A 24 -3.07 3.38 -12.25
N PHE A 25 -3.91 2.61 -11.57
CA PHE A 25 -4.66 1.52 -12.18
C PHE A 25 -5.73 2.04 -13.14
N ASN A 26 -6.40 3.15 -12.82
CA ASN A 26 -7.38 3.76 -13.72
C ASN A 26 -6.73 4.23 -15.02
N GLY A 27 -5.57 4.90 -14.95
CA GLY A 27 -4.81 5.27 -16.15
C GLY A 27 -4.40 4.05 -16.98
N PHE A 28 -4.02 2.94 -16.33
CA PHE A 28 -3.72 1.69 -17.02
C PHE A 28 -4.95 1.09 -17.73
N VAL A 29 -6.11 1.11 -17.07
CA VAL A 29 -7.36 0.60 -17.64
C VAL A 29 -7.78 1.42 -18.85
N GLU A 30 -7.69 2.74 -18.79
CA GLU A 30 -8.02 3.64 -19.92
C GLU A 30 -7.14 3.36 -21.15
N VAL A 31 -5.83 3.25 -20.95
CA VAL A 31 -4.87 2.96 -22.03
C VAL A 31 -5.12 1.58 -22.65
N ASN A 32 -5.56 0.61 -21.85
CA ASN A 32 -5.85 -0.76 -22.30
C ASN A 32 -7.33 -0.96 -22.68
N GLY A 33 -8.06 0.13 -22.91
CA GLY A 33 -9.41 0.13 -23.48
C GLY A 33 -10.50 -0.45 -22.56
N GLY A 34 -10.24 -0.50 -21.26
CA GLY A 34 -11.31 -0.68 -20.27
C GLY A 34 -12.02 0.64 -19.99
N LYS A 35 -13.26 0.56 -19.50
CA LYS A 35 -14.06 1.70 -19.09
C LYS A 35 -14.74 1.38 -17.78
N TYR A 36 -14.68 2.33 -16.86
CA TYR A 36 -15.52 2.33 -15.67
C TYR A 36 -16.83 3.04 -15.99
N SER A 37 -17.95 2.48 -15.54
CA SER A 37 -19.27 3.10 -15.67
C SER A 37 -19.48 4.26 -14.69
N THR A 38 -18.78 4.23 -13.54
CA THR A 38 -18.82 5.21 -12.44
C THR A 38 -17.52 5.15 -11.64
N ASP A 39 -17.31 6.06 -10.68
CA ASP A 39 -16.24 5.88 -9.68
C ASP A 39 -16.49 4.61 -8.84
N PRO A 40 -15.43 3.88 -8.43
CA PRO A 40 -15.59 2.69 -7.60
C PRO A 40 -16.20 3.02 -6.24
N PRO A 41 -17.33 2.40 -5.83
CA PRO A 41 -17.87 2.55 -4.48
C PRO A 41 -17.09 1.73 -3.44
N GLU A 42 -16.31 0.73 -3.86
CA GLU A 42 -15.49 -0.13 -3.01
C GLU A 42 -14.33 -0.76 -3.81
N TYR A 43 -13.39 -1.41 -3.12
CA TYR A 43 -12.32 -2.25 -3.68
C TYR A 43 -12.85 -3.58 -4.28
N SER A 44 -14.02 -3.53 -4.91
CA SER A 44 -14.55 -4.57 -5.78
C SER A 44 -14.58 -4.00 -7.20
N PHE A 45 -14.51 -4.85 -8.21
CA PHE A 45 -14.76 -4.45 -9.60
C PHE A 45 -16.08 -5.00 -10.12
N ASP A 46 -16.88 -5.63 -9.25
CA ASP A 46 -18.12 -6.30 -9.64
C ASP A 46 -19.22 -5.32 -10.10
N TRP A 47 -19.03 -4.01 -9.86
CA TRP A 47 -19.92 -2.94 -10.30
C TRP A 47 -19.61 -2.41 -11.72
N CYS A 48 -18.48 -2.79 -12.32
CA CYS A 48 -18.13 -2.33 -13.67
C CYS A 48 -18.86 -3.15 -14.75
N GLU A 49 -19.01 -2.58 -15.95
CA GLU A 49 -19.72 -3.25 -17.06
C GLU A 49 -19.08 -4.58 -17.50
N ASN A 50 -17.79 -4.79 -17.19
CA ASN A 50 -17.07 -6.01 -17.57
C ASN A 50 -16.04 -6.43 -16.49
N PRO A 51 -16.50 -7.04 -15.38
CA PRO A 51 -15.65 -7.34 -14.22
C PRO A 51 -14.53 -8.33 -14.52
N ASP A 52 -14.75 -9.30 -15.41
CA ASP A 52 -13.71 -10.25 -15.79
C ASP A 52 -12.57 -9.58 -16.57
N ARG A 53 -12.90 -8.62 -17.44
CA ARG A 53 -11.89 -7.82 -18.14
C ARG A 53 -11.08 -6.97 -17.16
N ILE A 54 -11.73 -6.29 -16.21
CA ILE A 54 -11.02 -5.48 -15.22
C ILE A 54 -10.15 -6.36 -14.32
N LYS A 55 -10.62 -7.54 -13.92
CA LYS A 55 -9.81 -8.53 -13.19
C LYS A 55 -8.58 -8.99 -14.00
N SER A 56 -8.73 -9.17 -15.31
CA SER A 56 -7.59 -9.47 -16.19
C SER A 56 -6.60 -8.31 -16.24
N LEU A 57 -7.08 -7.07 -16.47
CA LEU A 57 -6.22 -5.88 -16.52
C LEU A 57 -5.52 -5.62 -15.19
N LEU A 58 -6.15 -5.94 -14.05
CA LEU A 58 -5.50 -5.88 -12.75
C LEU A 58 -4.32 -6.85 -12.68
N ASN A 59 -4.50 -8.09 -13.13
CA ASN A 59 -3.41 -9.06 -13.18
C ASN A 59 -2.27 -8.58 -14.09
N ASP A 60 -2.60 -8.00 -15.25
CA ASP A 60 -1.61 -7.45 -16.18
C ASP A 60 -0.86 -6.26 -15.56
N TYR A 61 -1.57 -5.31 -14.96
CA TYR A 61 -1.00 -4.17 -14.24
C TYR A 61 0.00 -4.62 -13.16
N LEU A 62 -0.40 -5.61 -12.36
CA LEU A 62 0.44 -6.16 -11.29
C LEU A 62 1.69 -6.88 -11.83
N GLN A 63 1.64 -7.42 -13.05
CA GLN A 63 2.79 -8.04 -13.72
C GLN A 63 3.69 -7.03 -14.41
N GLU A 64 3.12 -5.95 -14.95
CA GLU A 64 3.84 -4.90 -15.68
C GLU A 64 4.71 -4.00 -14.80
N LYS A 65 4.62 -4.15 -13.46
CA LYS A 65 5.43 -3.39 -12.49
C LYS A 65 5.26 -1.87 -12.63
N VAL A 66 4.05 -1.43 -12.96
CA VAL A 66 3.72 -0.01 -13.09
C VAL A 66 3.96 0.68 -11.75
N ASN A 67 4.65 1.83 -11.78
CA ASN A 67 4.82 2.66 -10.59
C ASN A 67 3.51 3.39 -10.32
N ALA A 68 3.01 3.28 -9.09
CA ALA A 68 1.95 4.14 -8.59
C ALA A 68 2.56 5.44 -8.04
N PRO A 69 1.97 6.62 -8.26
CA PRO A 69 2.44 7.86 -7.65
C PRO A 69 2.23 7.80 -6.12
N ILE A 70 2.94 8.65 -5.39
CA ILE A 70 2.69 8.83 -3.95
C ILE A 70 1.33 9.48 -3.74
N MET A 71 0.65 9.11 -2.65
CA MET A 71 -0.69 9.60 -2.32
C MET A 71 -0.72 11.11 -2.08
N ASP A 72 0.33 11.65 -1.47
CA ASP A 72 0.46 13.06 -1.12
C ASP A 72 1.93 13.51 -1.23
N GLU A 73 2.17 14.69 -1.80
CA GLU A 73 3.53 15.24 -1.98
C GLU A 73 4.25 15.57 -0.67
N THR A 74 3.51 15.76 0.42
CA THR A 74 4.04 16.01 1.76
C THR A 74 4.40 14.72 2.52
N LEU A 75 3.96 13.56 2.01
CA LEU A 75 4.15 12.26 2.63
C LEU A 75 5.63 11.94 2.96
N PRO A 76 6.63 12.20 2.08
CA PRO A 76 8.02 11.95 2.43
C PRO A 76 8.48 12.70 3.68
N ARG A 77 8.11 13.98 3.80
CA ARG A 77 8.45 14.81 4.97
C ARG A 77 7.69 14.37 6.22
N PHE A 78 6.45 13.95 6.06
CA PHE A 78 5.67 13.39 7.16
C PHE A 78 6.31 12.10 7.69
N MET A 79 6.66 11.17 6.79
CA MET A 79 7.28 9.89 7.13
C MET A 79 8.65 10.07 7.77
N GLU A 80 9.48 11.00 7.26
CA GLU A 80 10.76 11.37 7.86
C GLU A 80 10.59 11.78 9.33
N LYS A 81 9.67 12.70 9.62
CA LYS A 81 9.38 13.14 10.99
C LYS A 81 8.80 12.03 11.86
N LEU A 82 7.96 11.18 11.29
CA LEU A 82 7.34 10.09 12.04
C LEU A 82 8.40 9.07 12.47
N MET A 83 9.39 8.78 11.63
CA MET A 83 10.52 7.90 11.94
C MET A 83 11.47 8.43 13.02
N GLU A 84 11.46 9.73 13.34
CA GLU A 84 12.35 10.30 14.37
C GLU A 84 12.09 9.71 15.76
N ASN A 85 10.86 9.25 16.02
CA ASN A 85 10.42 8.80 17.35
C ASN A 85 9.61 7.49 17.30
N ASN A 86 9.53 6.83 16.14
CA ASN A 86 8.72 5.63 15.97
C ASN A 86 9.44 4.63 15.07
N HIS A 87 9.12 3.34 15.26
CA HIS A 87 9.50 2.27 14.35
C HIS A 87 8.43 2.07 13.30
N ILE A 88 8.77 2.38 12.05
CA ILE A 88 7.84 2.31 10.92
C ILE A 88 8.06 1.00 10.18
N TYR A 89 6.96 0.34 9.83
CA TYR A 89 6.94 -0.83 8.98
C TYR A 89 6.01 -0.57 7.80
N ILE A 90 6.35 -1.12 6.65
CA ILE A 90 5.48 -1.14 5.48
C ILE A 90 5.12 -2.59 5.21
N ILE A 91 3.84 -2.84 4.95
CA ILE A 91 3.35 -4.15 4.58
C ILE A 91 2.50 -4.03 3.31
N THR A 92 2.52 -5.05 2.46
CA THR A 92 1.76 -5.05 1.19
C THR A 92 1.45 -6.48 0.77
N ASN A 93 0.40 -6.68 -0.02
CA ASN A 93 -0.10 -7.99 -0.45
C ASN A 93 0.36 -8.45 -1.85
N TYR A 94 1.43 -7.88 -2.40
CA TYR A 94 1.90 -8.22 -3.75
C TYR A 94 3.34 -8.78 -3.76
N PRO A 95 3.53 -10.06 -4.16
CA PRO A 95 4.85 -10.72 -4.20
C PRO A 95 5.89 -10.08 -5.13
N PHE A 96 5.44 -9.35 -6.16
CA PHE A 96 6.28 -8.94 -7.30
C PHE A 96 6.86 -7.52 -7.18
N GLU A 97 6.92 -7.01 -5.96
CA GLU A 97 6.92 -5.58 -5.66
C GLU A 97 8.25 -4.83 -5.65
N ARG A 98 9.26 -5.32 -6.37
CA ARG A 98 10.52 -4.54 -6.46
C ARG A 98 10.26 -3.13 -7.00
N ALA A 99 9.30 -2.93 -7.90
CA ALA A 99 8.99 -1.60 -8.43
C ALA A 99 8.35 -0.67 -7.39
N ARG A 100 7.34 -1.13 -6.65
CA ARG A 100 6.68 -0.30 -5.62
C ARG A 100 7.61 0.04 -4.47
N VAL A 101 8.36 -0.95 -3.97
CA VAL A 101 9.38 -0.71 -2.93
C VAL A 101 10.46 0.24 -3.43
N ASN A 102 10.94 0.07 -4.66
CA ASN A 102 11.89 1.02 -5.25
C ASN A 102 11.31 2.42 -5.41
N ASN A 103 10.02 2.53 -5.73
CA ASN A 103 9.34 3.81 -5.84
C ASN A 103 9.35 4.54 -4.50
N LEU A 104 8.94 3.86 -3.41
CA LEU A 104 8.97 4.41 -2.04
C LEU A 104 10.37 4.88 -1.63
N ILE A 105 11.42 4.15 -2.02
CA ILE A 105 12.81 4.54 -1.76
C ILE A 105 13.21 5.75 -2.61
N SER A 106 12.84 5.77 -3.88
CA SER A 106 13.23 6.81 -4.83
C SER A 106 12.64 8.18 -4.51
N VAL A 107 11.43 8.19 -3.93
CA VAL A 107 10.71 9.41 -3.54
C VAL A 107 10.96 9.83 -2.10
N GLY A 108 11.84 9.12 -1.38
CA GLY A 108 12.27 9.49 -0.03
C GLY A 108 11.26 9.14 1.07
N ILE A 109 10.23 8.34 0.80
CA ILE A 109 9.33 7.83 1.85
C ILE A 109 10.08 6.88 2.79
N PHE A 110 11.00 6.07 2.24
CA PHE A 110 11.77 5.11 3.03
C PHE A 110 13.25 5.12 2.64
N PRO A 111 14.17 5.48 3.56
CA PRO A 111 15.59 5.40 3.26
C PRO A 111 16.01 3.94 3.06
N LYS A 112 16.92 3.67 2.11
CA LYS A 112 17.37 2.31 1.77
C LYS A 112 17.86 1.47 2.96
N ARG A 113 18.36 2.11 4.04
CA ARG A 113 18.78 1.40 5.27
C ARG A 113 17.63 0.69 5.98
N HIS A 114 16.41 1.16 5.77
CA HIS A 114 15.18 0.63 6.37
C HIS A 114 14.50 -0.42 5.49
N TYR A 115 15.13 -0.89 4.40
CA TYR A 115 14.55 -1.88 3.47
C TYR A 115 14.04 -3.15 4.16
N HIS A 116 14.64 -3.53 5.29
CA HIS A 116 14.28 -4.73 6.06
C HIS A 116 12.96 -4.60 6.85
N GLU A 117 12.40 -3.39 6.92
CA GLU A 117 11.12 -3.09 7.59
C GLU A 117 9.95 -3.06 6.59
N ILE A 118 10.20 -3.50 5.34
CA ILE A 118 9.21 -3.60 4.26
C ILE A 118 8.89 -5.08 4.00
N TYR A 119 7.62 -5.46 4.15
CA TYR A 119 7.13 -6.82 4.03
C TYR A 119 6.20 -6.98 2.82
N CYS A 120 6.69 -7.64 1.77
CA CYS A 120 5.88 -8.03 0.60
C CYS A 120 5.28 -9.42 0.81
N CYS A 121 4.03 -9.46 1.28
CA CYS A 121 3.29 -10.69 1.53
C CYS A 121 2.70 -11.24 0.22
N LYS A 122 2.63 -12.57 0.11
CA LYS A 122 2.06 -13.27 -1.06
C LYS A 122 0.59 -13.63 -0.90
N SER A 123 0.06 -13.44 0.31
CA SER A 123 -1.31 -13.78 0.65
C SER A 123 -1.76 -12.98 1.86
N GLU A 124 -3.08 -12.83 1.96
CA GLU A 124 -3.73 -12.23 3.13
C GLU A 124 -3.31 -12.92 4.44
N LYS A 125 -3.21 -14.26 4.44
CA LYS A 125 -2.79 -15.04 5.61
C LYS A 125 -1.37 -14.69 6.05
N GLU A 126 -0.46 -14.50 5.09
CA GLU A 126 0.92 -14.10 5.38
C GLU A 126 0.98 -12.69 5.95
N LYS A 127 0.20 -11.76 5.38
CA LYS A 127 0.07 -10.39 5.88
C LYS A 127 -0.42 -10.34 7.32
N LEU A 128 -1.45 -11.13 7.65
CA LEU A 128 -1.95 -11.28 9.02
C LEU A 128 -0.90 -11.85 9.98
N ASN A 129 -0.08 -12.81 9.54
CA ASN A 129 0.97 -13.36 10.39
C ASN A 129 2.08 -12.33 10.66
N VAL A 130 2.51 -11.59 9.64
CA VAL A 130 3.49 -10.51 9.79
C VAL A 130 2.98 -9.43 10.74
N LEU A 131 1.71 -9.03 10.63
CA LEU A 131 1.09 -8.09 11.56
C LEU A 131 1.10 -8.59 13.01
N LYS A 132 0.82 -9.88 13.23
CA LYS A 132 0.90 -10.50 14.56
C LYS A 132 2.33 -10.52 15.10
N ASP A 133 3.31 -10.80 14.25
CA ASP A 133 4.73 -10.84 14.64
C ASP A 133 5.27 -9.45 14.98
N ILE A 134 4.89 -8.42 14.21
CA ILE A 134 5.26 -7.02 14.49
C ILE A 134 4.57 -6.55 15.78
N SER A 135 3.29 -6.90 15.94
CA SER A 135 2.40 -6.41 17.00
C SER A 135 2.36 -4.88 17.05
N PRO A 136 1.83 -4.22 16.01
CA PRO A 136 1.84 -2.76 15.92
C PRO A 136 0.91 -2.08 16.92
N ASP A 137 1.28 -0.87 17.35
CA ASP A 137 0.43 0.04 18.11
C ASP A 137 -0.61 0.71 17.20
N TYR A 138 -0.21 0.99 15.95
CA TYR A 138 -1.06 1.60 14.93
C TYR A 138 -0.92 0.88 13.60
N TYR A 139 -2.05 0.66 12.93
CA TYR A 139 -2.10 0.07 11.60
C TYR A 139 -2.98 0.92 10.66
N PHE A 140 -2.40 1.36 9.55
CA PHE A 140 -3.09 2.13 8.51
C PHE A 140 -3.32 1.24 7.28
N GLU A 141 -4.58 1.08 6.89
CA GLU A 141 -5.04 0.17 5.84
C GLU A 141 -6.25 0.79 5.14
N ASP A 142 -6.29 0.72 3.82
CA ASP A 142 -7.37 1.27 3.00
C ASP A 142 -8.53 0.29 2.84
N CYS A 143 -8.30 -1.03 2.98
CA CYS A 143 -9.33 -2.07 2.85
C CYS A 143 -10.09 -2.36 4.17
N PRO A 144 -11.36 -1.93 4.31
CA PRO A 144 -12.12 -2.10 5.55
C PRO A 144 -12.35 -3.58 5.92
N LYS A 145 -12.57 -4.43 4.90
CA LYS A 145 -12.76 -5.88 5.07
C LYS A 145 -11.51 -6.57 5.63
N PHE A 146 -10.33 -5.99 5.43
CA PHE A 146 -9.09 -6.51 6.01
C PHE A 146 -8.93 -6.03 7.45
N ILE A 147 -9.24 -4.77 7.77
CA ILE A 147 -9.26 -4.25 9.15
C ILE A 147 -10.14 -5.10 10.07
N GLU A 148 -11.34 -5.50 9.62
CA GLU A 148 -12.24 -6.38 10.38
C GLU A 148 -11.62 -7.74 10.77
N LYS A 149 -10.57 -8.19 10.07
CA LYS A 149 -9.85 -9.44 10.36
C LYS A 149 -8.66 -9.26 11.30
N VAL A 150 -8.20 -8.02 11.48
CA VAL A 150 -7.06 -7.67 12.33
C VAL A 150 -7.52 -7.37 13.76
N CYS A 151 -8.70 -6.76 13.92
CA CYS A 151 -9.36 -6.50 15.20
C CYS A 151 -9.94 -7.77 15.84
#